data_AF-A0A955XU60-F1
#
_entry.id   AF-A0A955XU60-F1
#
_cell.length_a   1.000
_cell.length_b   1.000
_cell.length_c   1.000
_cell.angle_alpha   90.00
_cell.angle_beta   90.00
_cell.angle_gamma   90.00
#
_symmetry.space_group_name_H-M   'P 1'
#
loop_
_entity.id
_entity.type
_entity.pdbx_description
1 polymer ?
#
loop_
_entity_poly.entity_id
_entity_poly.type
_entity_poly.pdbx_seq_one_letter_code
_entity_poly.pdbx_strand_id
1 'polypeptide(L)'
;MAEFSKALPEVQKPLIDERDQFLMSSIEDAPGEKIVAVVGAAHVPGMTGYRGANIDRSALMDVPARSVFMRSLKFVIPALILAAFALGISKTGGANFNEMLVAWILPNAIGAALLTALAGAKIPSVLISAIASPITSLNPLLGAGMVVGLAEAWFRKPTVEDAERINEDIRSLKGFYRNPFTRVLLVAVAATLGSALGAWLGVAWIAWIVSKL
;
A
#
# COMPACT_ATOMS: atom_id res chain seq x y z
N MET A 1 22.90 -13.22 1.30
CA MET A 1 23.02 -11.83 1.80
C MET A 1 23.87 -10.95 0.89
N ALA A 2 25.10 -11.34 0.53
CA ALA A 2 25.98 -10.49 -0.28
C ALA A 2 25.39 -10.00 -1.63
N GLU A 3 24.58 -10.82 -2.32
CA GLU A 3 23.84 -10.37 -3.52
C GLU A 3 22.71 -9.37 -3.21
N PHE A 4 21.98 -9.57 -2.11
CA PHE A 4 20.91 -8.68 -1.66
C PHE A 4 21.46 -7.32 -1.21
N SER A 5 22.57 -7.34 -0.47
CA SER A 5 23.33 -6.16 -0.05
C SER A 5 23.83 -5.30 -1.21
N LYS A 6 24.26 -5.93 -2.31
CA LYS A 6 24.69 -5.20 -3.53
C LYS A 6 23.54 -4.63 -4.33
N ALA A 7 22.38 -5.29 -4.33
CA ALA A 7 21.22 -4.86 -5.12
C ALA A 7 20.43 -3.73 -4.45
N LEU A 8 20.35 -3.70 -3.11
CA LEU A 8 19.50 -2.76 -2.35
C LEU A 8 20.20 -2.26 -1.06
N PRO A 9 21.29 -1.48 -1.18
CA PRO A 9 22.06 -1.01 -0.03
C PRO A 9 21.25 -0.12 0.93
N GLU A 10 20.29 0.66 0.41
CA GLU A 10 19.41 1.52 1.23
C GLU A 10 18.42 0.72 2.11
N VAL A 11 18.16 -0.54 1.76
CA VAL A 11 17.27 -1.43 2.51
C VAL A 11 18.06 -2.27 3.51
N GLN A 12 19.30 -2.62 3.17
CA GLN A 12 20.16 -3.42 4.05
C GLN A 12 20.39 -2.74 5.39
N LYS A 13 20.76 -1.46 5.39
CA LYS A 13 21.15 -0.75 6.61
C LYS A 13 20.05 -0.81 7.69
N PRO A 14 18.80 -0.38 7.43
CA PRO A 14 17.74 -0.43 8.44
C PRO A 14 17.22 -1.84 8.75
N LEU A 15 17.25 -2.78 7.79
CA LEU A 15 16.65 -4.11 8.01
C LEU A 15 17.62 -5.16 8.56
N ILE A 16 18.92 -5.02 8.26
CA ILE A 16 19.94 -6.01 8.57
C ILE A 16 20.96 -5.40 9.53
N ASP A 17 21.64 -4.33 9.15
CA ASP A 17 22.78 -3.83 9.92
C ASP A 17 22.34 -3.22 11.27
N GLU A 18 21.25 -2.45 11.30
CA GLU A 18 20.66 -1.92 12.53
C GLU A 18 20.10 -3.04 13.41
N ARG A 19 19.54 -4.08 12.81
CA ARG A 19 19.06 -5.27 13.53
C ARG A 19 20.21 -6.05 14.15
N ASP A 20 21.33 -6.22 13.45
CA ASP A 20 22.52 -6.91 13.95
C ASP A 20 23.14 -6.15 15.13
N GLN A 21 23.22 -4.82 15.02
CA GLN A 21 23.63 -3.96 16.13
C GLN A 21 22.73 -4.13 17.36
N PHE A 22 21.41 -4.06 17.15
CA PHE A 22 20.45 -4.21 18.25
C PHE A 22 20.55 -5.58 18.93
N LEU A 23 20.65 -6.66 18.14
CA LEU A 23 20.75 -8.03 18.65
C LEU A 23 22.06 -8.23 19.41
N MET A 24 23.20 -7.75 18.88
CA MET A 24 24.50 -7.90 19.53
C MET A 24 24.56 -7.14 20.85
N SER A 25 24.15 -5.86 20.87
CA SER A 25 24.07 -5.07 22.10
C SER A 25 23.12 -5.69 23.13
N SER A 26 22.00 -6.27 22.70
CA SER A 26 21.07 -6.94 23.60
C SER A 26 21.63 -8.23 24.21
N ILE A 27 22.50 -8.93 23.49
CA ILE A 27 23.22 -10.11 24.01
C ILE A 27 24.30 -9.68 25.01
N GLU A 28 25.01 -8.58 24.76
CA GLU A 28 26.06 -8.09 25.67
C GLU A 28 25.51 -7.54 26.98
N ASP A 29 24.32 -6.93 26.94
CA ASP A 29 23.61 -6.45 28.12
C ASP A 29 22.76 -7.53 28.82
N ALA A 30 22.75 -8.77 28.31
CA ALA A 30 21.94 -9.84 28.89
C ALA A 30 22.48 -10.24 30.28
N PRO A 31 21.61 -10.46 31.28
CA PRO A 31 22.05 -10.78 32.63
C PRO A 31 22.63 -12.21 32.71
N GLY A 32 23.71 -12.36 33.47
CA GLY A 32 24.32 -13.65 33.79
C GLY A 32 25.75 -13.80 33.28
N GLU A 33 26.48 -14.78 33.85
CA GLU A 33 27.89 -15.01 33.50
C GLU A 33 28.09 -15.84 32.22
N LYS A 34 27.06 -16.59 31.81
CA LYS A 34 27.08 -17.46 30.63
C LYS A 34 25.83 -17.24 29.80
N ILE A 35 26.02 -16.67 28.61
CA ILE A 35 24.95 -16.29 27.70
C ILE A 35 25.03 -17.17 26.45
N VAL A 36 23.92 -17.81 26.10
CA VAL A 36 23.78 -18.59 24.86
C VAL A 36 22.70 -17.93 24.02
N ALA A 37 23.07 -17.47 22.81
CA ALA A 37 22.15 -16.84 21.88
C ALA A 37 21.93 -17.73 20.65
N VAL A 38 20.66 -17.96 20.29
CA VAL A 38 20.26 -18.65 19.07
C VAL A 38 19.85 -17.61 18.04
N VAL A 39 20.64 -17.50 16.97
CA VAL A 39 20.46 -16.48 15.94
C VAL A 39 20.44 -17.10 14.56
N GLY A 40 19.80 -16.43 13.59
CA GLY A 40 19.84 -16.86 12.20
C GLY A 40 21.27 -16.80 11.67
N ALA A 41 21.73 -17.87 11.00
CA ALA A 41 23.10 -17.99 10.50
C ALA A 41 23.55 -16.80 9.63
N ALA A 42 22.59 -16.17 8.94
CA ALA A 42 22.83 -15.03 8.08
C ALA A 42 23.26 -13.76 8.85
N HIS A 43 22.85 -13.60 10.11
CA HIS A 43 23.17 -12.45 10.97
C HIS A 43 24.53 -12.57 11.69
N VAL A 44 25.06 -13.79 11.84
CA VAL A 44 26.28 -14.06 12.63
C VAL A 44 27.49 -13.19 12.22
N PRO A 45 27.81 -13.02 10.92
CA PRO A 45 28.95 -12.20 10.52
C PRO A 45 28.78 -10.72 10.84
N GLY A 46 27.57 -10.17 10.67
CA GLY A 46 27.26 -8.78 10.98
C GLY A 46 27.29 -8.51 12.48
N MET A 47 26.62 -9.38 13.27
CA MET A 47 26.60 -9.29 14.72
C MET A 47 28.00 -9.35 15.34
N THR A 48 28.84 -10.31 14.92
CA THR A 48 30.19 -10.44 15.49
C THR A 48 31.09 -9.24 15.15
N GLY A 49 30.85 -8.55 14.04
CA GLY A 49 31.54 -7.29 13.69
C GLY A 49 31.21 -6.13 14.63
N TYR A 50 30.06 -6.17 15.30
CA TYR A 50 29.62 -5.15 16.27
C TYR A 50 29.90 -5.52 17.73
N ARG A 51 30.61 -6.64 17.97
CA ARG A 51 30.93 -7.08 19.33
C ARG A 51 31.82 -6.05 20.05
N GLY A 52 31.44 -5.66 21.25
CA GLY A 52 32.13 -4.64 22.06
C GLY A 52 31.95 -3.22 21.54
N ALA A 53 31.10 -2.99 20.54
CA ALA A 53 30.76 -1.65 20.09
C ALA A 53 29.76 -1.01 21.06
N ASN A 54 29.93 0.27 21.36
CA ASN A 54 28.94 1.03 22.11
C ASN A 54 27.78 1.42 21.19
N ILE A 55 26.65 0.73 21.34
CA ILE A 55 25.48 0.88 20.46
C ILE A 55 24.35 1.54 21.23
N ASP A 56 23.89 2.69 20.73
CA ASP A 56 22.70 3.35 21.25
C ASP A 56 21.44 2.66 20.71
N ARG A 57 20.93 1.67 21.46
CA ARG A 57 19.68 0.98 21.13
C ARG A 57 18.47 1.92 21.10
N SER A 58 18.50 3.05 21.81
CA SER A 58 17.38 4.00 21.81
C SER A 58 17.24 4.72 20.47
N ALA A 59 18.37 5.11 19.86
CA ALA A 59 18.40 5.68 18.52
C ALA A 59 17.94 4.69 17.44
N LEU A 60 18.28 3.39 17.59
CA LEU A 60 17.83 2.33 16.67
C LEU A 60 16.32 2.03 16.76
N MET A 61 15.68 2.39 17.88
CA MET A 61 14.24 2.23 18.08
C MET A 61 13.44 3.48 17.69
N ASP A 62 14.11 4.59 17.39
CA ASP A 62 13.43 5.82 16.99
C ASP A 62 13.00 5.75 15.53
N VAL A 63 11.71 5.98 15.27
CA VAL A 63 11.17 6.02 13.92
C VAL A 63 11.03 7.48 13.53
N PRO A 64 11.80 7.97 12.54
CA PRO A 64 11.79 9.38 12.20
C PRO A 64 10.39 9.84 11.83
N ALA A 65 9.94 10.94 12.44
CA ALA A 65 8.63 11.49 12.18
C ALA A 65 8.50 11.89 10.70
N ARG A 66 7.44 11.42 10.04
CA ARG A 66 7.14 11.87 8.68
C ARG A 66 6.90 13.38 8.68
N SER A 67 7.39 14.06 7.64
CA SER A 67 7.13 15.49 7.49
C SER A 67 5.63 15.77 7.48
N VAL A 68 5.22 16.89 8.10
CA VAL A 68 3.82 17.31 8.18
C VAL A 68 3.20 17.40 6.79
N PHE A 69 3.97 17.89 5.80
CA PHE A 69 3.55 17.93 4.40
C PHE A 69 3.17 16.54 3.85
N MET A 70 4.02 15.53 4.04
CA MET A 70 3.73 14.16 3.58
C MET A 70 2.54 13.54 4.32
N ARG A 71 2.34 13.91 5.59
CA ARG A 71 1.15 13.50 6.36
C ARG A 71 -0.14 14.12 5.83
N SER A 72 -0.08 15.35 5.32
CA SER A 72 -1.24 16.10 4.83
C SER A 72 -1.60 15.77 3.38
N LEU A 73 -0.64 15.32 2.57
CA LEU A 73 -0.85 15.06 1.13
C LEU A 73 -2.02 14.09 0.84
N LYS A 74 -2.25 13.11 1.71
CA LYS A 74 -3.37 12.16 1.58
C LYS A 74 -4.76 12.80 1.66
N PHE A 75 -4.89 14.01 2.20
CA PHE A 75 -6.16 14.71 2.33
C PHE A 75 -6.49 15.61 1.12
N VAL A 76 -5.57 15.74 0.15
CA VAL A 76 -5.77 16.63 -1.01
C VAL A 76 -7.00 16.25 -1.81
N ILE A 77 -7.15 14.97 -2.18
CA ILE A 77 -8.30 14.51 -2.99
C ILE A 77 -9.62 14.70 -2.22
N PRO A 78 -9.79 14.21 -0.97
CA PRO A 78 -11.00 14.46 -0.19
C PRO A 78 -11.34 15.95 -0.07
N ALA A 79 -10.34 16.80 0.21
CA ALA A 79 -10.55 18.24 0.34
C ALA A 79 -11.02 18.88 -0.97
N LEU A 80 -10.41 18.54 -2.10
CA LEU A 80 -10.78 19.04 -3.42
C LEU A 80 -12.22 18.66 -3.79
N ILE A 81 -12.63 17.42 -3.50
CA ILE A 81 -13.99 16.95 -3.80
C ILE A 81 -15.00 17.69 -2.93
N LEU A 82 -14.76 17.76 -1.61
CA LEU A 82 -15.66 18.47 -0.70
C LEU A 82 -15.79 19.95 -1.06
N ALA A 83 -14.69 20.59 -1.45
CA ALA A 83 -14.70 21.97 -1.94
C ALA A 83 -15.50 22.12 -3.24
N ALA A 84 -15.30 21.22 -4.20
CA ALA A 84 -16.04 21.24 -5.47
C ALA A 84 -17.55 21.03 -5.26
N PHE A 85 -17.94 20.13 -4.35
CA PHE A 85 -19.32 19.92 -3.94
C PHE A 85 -19.92 21.17 -3.26
N ALA A 86 -19.21 21.76 -2.29
CA ALA A 86 -19.66 22.96 -1.60
C ALA A 86 -19.86 24.14 -2.57
N LEU A 87 -18.92 24.35 -3.50
CA LEU A 87 -19.01 25.41 -4.51
C LEU A 87 -20.20 25.19 -5.46
N GLY A 88 -20.40 23.98 -5.97
CA GLY A 88 -21.52 23.68 -6.87
C GLY A 88 -22.88 23.86 -6.20
N ILE A 89 -23.03 23.45 -4.95
CA ILE A 89 -24.27 23.65 -4.17
C ILE A 89 -24.52 25.13 -3.94
N SER A 90 -23.48 25.90 -3.56
CA SER A 90 -23.63 27.34 -3.27
C SER A 90 -24.09 28.16 -4.49
N LYS A 91 -23.67 27.77 -5.71
CA LYS A 91 -24.04 28.47 -6.95
C LYS A 91 -25.44 28.13 -7.46
N THR A 92 -25.90 26.90 -7.26
CA THR A 92 -27.12 26.37 -7.91
C THR A 92 -28.28 26.13 -6.98
N GLY A 93 -28.10 26.37 -5.67
CA GLY A 93 -29.08 25.99 -4.66
C GLY A 93 -29.34 24.49 -4.60
N GLY A 94 -28.42 23.66 -5.12
CA GLY A 94 -28.52 22.20 -5.12
C GLY A 94 -29.17 21.56 -6.35
N ALA A 95 -29.60 22.35 -7.35
CA ALA A 95 -30.25 21.81 -8.56
C ALA A 95 -29.42 20.74 -9.29
N ASN A 96 -28.09 20.84 -9.25
CA ASN A 96 -27.18 19.94 -9.97
C ASN A 96 -26.50 18.89 -9.09
N PHE A 97 -26.98 18.71 -7.85
CA PHE A 97 -26.36 17.78 -6.90
C PHE A 97 -26.31 16.34 -7.44
N ASN A 98 -27.37 15.89 -8.11
CA ASN A 98 -27.44 14.55 -8.70
C ASN A 98 -26.39 14.36 -9.82
N GLU A 99 -26.20 15.38 -10.67
CA GLU A 99 -25.18 15.32 -11.73
C GLU A 99 -23.77 15.28 -11.14
N MET A 100 -23.51 16.04 -10.08
CA MET A 100 -22.23 16.02 -9.37
C MET A 100 -21.96 14.68 -8.69
N LEU A 101 -22.99 14.03 -8.12
CA LEU A 101 -22.89 12.68 -7.59
C LEU A 101 -22.56 11.66 -8.68
N VAL A 102 -23.22 11.72 -9.84
CA VAL A 102 -22.91 10.85 -10.98
C VAL A 102 -21.48 11.09 -11.47
N ALA A 103 -21.07 12.37 -11.58
CA ALA A 103 -19.72 12.74 -11.97
C ALA A 103 -18.65 12.22 -10.99
N TRP A 104 -18.98 12.08 -9.70
CA TRP A 104 -18.10 11.44 -8.72
C TRP A 104 -18.09 9.91 -8.81
N ILE A 105 -19.26 9.30 -8.74
CA ILE A 105 -19.42 7.85 -8.57
C ILE A 105 -19.02 7.11 -9.84
N LEU A 106 -19.43 7.60 -11.01
CA LEU A 106 -19.32 6.86 -12.26
C LEU A 106 -17.86 6.62 -12.69
N PRO A 107 -16.97 7.64 -12.73
CA PRO A 107 -15.57 7.40 -13.09
C PRO A 107 -14.83 6.54 -12.06
N ASN A 108 -15.13 6.70 -10.76
CA ASN A 108 -14.57 5.87 -9.69
C ASN A 108 -14.96 4.39 -9.85
N ALA A 109 -16.25 4.13 -10.05
CA ALA A 109 -16.78 2.77 -10.18
C ALA A 109 -16.26 2.09 -11.46
N ILE A 110 -16.34 2.78 -12.61
CA ILE A 110 -15.88 2.24 -13.89
C ILE A 110 -14.37 2.05 -13.88
N GLY A 111 -13.59 3.06 -13.49
CA GLY A 111 -12.12 2.98 -13.49
C GLY A 111 -11.60 1.83 -12.63
N ALA A 112 -12.14 1.69 -11.41
CA ALA A 112 -11.78 0.59 -10.52
C ALA A 112 -12.20 -0.77 -11.09
N ALA A 113 -13.46 -0.92 -11.54
CA ALA A 113 -13.96 -2.17 -12.09
C ALA A 113 -13.18 -2.63 -13.32
N LEU A 114 -12.88 -1.70 -14.23
CA LEU A 114 -12.22 -1.99 -15.50
C LEU A 114 -10.79 -2.46 -15.27
N LEU A 115 -9.98 -1.74 -14.47
CA LEU A 115 -8.62 -2.18 -14.16
C LEU A 115 -8.58 -3.45 -13.32
N THR A 116 -9.51 -3.60 -12.36
CA THR A 116 -9.65 -4.83 -11.56
C THR A 116 -9.96 -6.04 -12.44
N ALA A 117 -10.84 -5.88 -13.42
CA ALA A 117 -11.16 -6.92 -14.39
C ALA A 117 -9.95 -7.26 -15.28
N LEU A 118 -9.23 -6.25 -15.77
CA LEU A 118 -8.00 -6.45 -16.56
C LEU A 118 -6.89 -7.16 -15.79
N ALA A 119 -6.84 -7.00 -14.47
CA ALA A 119 -5.92 -7.74 -13.59
C ALA A 119 -6.30 -9.23 -13.41
N GLY A 120 -7.42 -9.68 -13.96
CA GLY A 120 -7.89 -11.07 -13.86
C GLY A 120 -8.53 -11.40 -12.52
N ALA A 121 -9.17 -10.41 -11.88
CA ALA A 121 -9.94 -10.61 -10.65
C ALA A 121 -11.15 -11.51 -10.87
N LYS A 122 -11.67 -12.09 -9.79
CA LYS A 122 -12.97 -12.78 -9.83
C LYS A 122 -14.10 -11.76 -9.96
N ILE A 123 -15.20 -12.18 -10.60
CA ILE A 123 -16.38 -11.31 -10.83
C ILE A 123 -16.86 -10.61 -9.54
N PRO A 124 -16.98 -11.28 -8.38
CA PRO A 124 -17.38 -10.60 -7.15
C PRO A 124 -16.42 -9.47 -6.73
N SER A 125 -15.11 -9.67 -6.91
CA SER A 125 -14.09 -8.66 -6.59
C SER A 125 -14.17 -7.44 -7.52
N VAL A 126 -14.52 -7.65 -8.80
CA VAL A 126 -14.80 -6.55 -9.74
C VAL A 126 -15.99 -5.72 -9.26
N LEU A 127 -17.09 -6.36 -8.85
CA LEU A 127 -18.26 -5.66 -8.31
C LEU A 127 -17.95 -4.92 -7.01
N ILE A 128 -17.21 -5.56 -6.10
CA ILE A 128 -16.76 -4.93 -4.85
C ILE A 128 -15.88 -3.71 -5.16
N SER A 129 -14.98 -3.79 -6.15
CA SER A 129 -14.16 -2.65 -6.54
C SER A 129 -14.98 -1.46 -7.05
N ALA A 130 -16.04 -1.73 -7.82
CA ALA A 130 -16.94 -0.69 -8.35
C ALA A 130 -17.66 0.05 -7.22
N ILE A 131 -18.13 -0.69 -6.20
CA ILE A 131 -18.88 -0.14 -5.07
C ILE A 131 -17.95 0.54 -4.05
N ALA A 132 -16.81 -0.08 -3.74
CA ALA A 132 -15.89 0.43 -2.73
C ALA A 132 -15.14 1.68 -3.19
N SER A 133 -14.83 1.79 -4.49
CA SER A 133 -13.99 2.88 -5.03
C SER A 133 -14.51 4.29 -4.72
N PRO A 134 -15.77 4.67 -5.00
CA PRO A 134 -16.27 6.02 -4.69
C PRO A 134 -16.22 6.38 -3.19
N ILE A 135 -16.31 5.38 -2.30
CA ILE A 135 -16.31 5.55 -0.85
C ILE A 135 -14.87 5.66 -0.33
N THR A 136 -14.02 4.74 -0.76
CA THR A 136 -12.61 4.66 -0.35
C THR A 136 -11.78 5.82 -0.87
N SER A 137 -12.06 6.33 -2.07
CA SER A 137 -11.43 7.54 -2.61
C SER A 137 -11.62 8.80 -1.74
N LEU A 138 -12.69 8.85 -0.92
CA LEU A 138 -12.93 9.92 0.05
C LEU A 138 -12.25 9.68 1.40
N ASN A 139 -11.79 8.44 1.66
CA ASN A 139 -11.18 8.06 2.91
C ASN A 139 -9.66 7.94 2.75
N PRO A 140 -8.87 8.89 3.28
CA PRO A 140 -7.41 8.89 3.15
C PRO A 140 -6.71 7.75 3.92
N LEU A 141 -7.46 6.97 4.70
CA LEU A 141 -6.96 5.84 5.50
C LEU A 141 -7.27 4.47 4.87
N LEU A 142 -8.22 4.40 3.93
CA LEU A 142 -8.68 3.15 3.34
C LEU A 142 -8.61 3.24 1.81
N GLY A 143 -7.66 2.54 1.20
CA GLY A 143 -7.56 2.44 -0.25
C GLY A 143 -8.45 1.35 -0.84
N ALA A 144 -8.94 1.55 -2.07
CA ALA A 144 -9.75 0.57 -2.79
C ALA A 144 -9.08 -0.82 -2.87
N GLY A 145 -7.77 -0.85 -3.11
CA GLY A 145 -7.00 -2.10 -3.17
C GLY A 145 -6.96 -2.89 -1.86
N MET A 146 -7.09 -2.24 -0.70
CA MET A 146 -7.12 -2.96 0.58
C MET A 146 -8.41 -3.78 0.69
N VAL A 147 -9.55 -3.16 0.35
CA VAL A 147 -10.85 -3.83 0.38
C VAL A 147 -10.93 -4.92 -0.70
N VAL A 148 -10.55 -4.57 -1.93
CA VAL A 148 -10.65 -5.47 -3.08
C VAL A 148 -9.63 -6.60 -2.99
N GLY A 149 -8.42 -6.33 -2.51
CA GLY A 149 -7.38 -7.32 -2.29
C GLY A 149 -7.78 -8.35 -1.24
N LEU A 150 -8.35 -7.91 -0.11
CA LEU A 150 -8.87 -8.83 0.91
C LEU A 150 -10.03 -9.67 0.36
N ALA A 151 -10.97 -9.07 -0.37
CA ALA A 151 -12.06 -9.79 -1.01
C ALA A 151 -11.55 -10.81 -2.04
N GLU A 152 -10.61 -10.42 -2.90
CA GLU A 152 -10.01 -11.31 -3.89
C GLU A 152 -9.25 -12.46 -3.22
N ALA A 153 -8.51 -12.20 -2.14
CA ALA A 153 -7.86 -13.23 -1.34
C ALA A 153 -8.88 -14.23 -0.79
N TRP A 154 -10.01 -13.73 -0.26
CA TRP A 154 -11.08 -14.56 0.26
C TRP A 154 -11.69 -15.48 -0.81
N PHE A 155 -11.98 -14.93 -1.99
CA PHE A 155 -12.56 -15.71 -3.07
C PHE A 155 -11.55 -16.64 -3.74
N ARG A 156 -10.30 -16.21 -3.91
CA ARG A 156 -9.24 -16.97 -4.60
C ARG A 156 -8.60 -18.05 -3.74
N LYS A 157 -8.51 -17.83 -2.43
CA LYS A 157 -7.91 -18.74 -1.45
C LYS A 157 -6.46 -19.12 -1.78
N PRO A 158 -5.53 -18.15 -1.88
CA PRO A 158 -4.11 -18.46 -2.09
C PRO A 158 -3.57 -19.29 -0.92
N THR A 159 -2.68 -20.23 -1.22
CA THR A 159 -2.07 -21.16 -0.26
C THR A 159 -0.68 -20.70 0.18
N VAL A 160 -0.12 -21.36 1.21
CA VAL A 160 1.28 -21.11 1.63
C VAL A 160 2.26 -21.53 0.54
N GLU A 161 1.98 -22.63 -0.18
CA GLU A 161 2.79 -23.08 -1.31
C GLU A 161 2.84 -22.01 -2.42
N ASP A 162 1.71 -21.35 -2.72
CA ASP A 162 1.70 -20.25 -3.69
C ASP A 162 2.62 -19.09 -3.25
N ALA A 163 2.73 -18.83 -1.93
CA ALA A 163 3.59 -17.80 -1.39
C ALA A 163 5.08 -18.20 -1.43
N GLU A 164 5.41 -19.45 -1.15
CA GLU A 164 6.79 -19.97 -1.21
C GLU A 164 7.33 -19.96 -2.65
N ARG A 165 6.46 -20.18 -3.63
CA ARG A 165 6.80 -20.21 -5.06
C ARG A 165 6.98 -18.84 -5.72
N ILE A 166 6.72 -17.74 -5.00
CA ILE A 166 6.82 -16.37 -5.53
C ILE A 166 8.18 -16.12 -6.19
N ASN A 167 9.28 -16.56 -5.56
CA ASN A 167 10.64 -16.32 -6.07
C ASN A 167 10.90 -16.91 -7.46
N GLU A 168 10.18 -17.98 -7.82
CA GLU A 168 10.25 -18.61 -9.13
C GLU A 168 9.27 -17.96 -10.09
N ASP A 169 8.03 -17.73 -9.63
CA ASP A 169 6.94 -17.24 -10.47
C ASP A 169 7.14 -15.78 -10.92
N ILE A 170 7.80 -14.93 -10.12
CA ILE A 170 8.11 -13.54 -10.50
C ILE A 170 9.13 -13.41 -11.64
N ARG A 171 9.84 -14.48 -11.99
CA ARG A 171 10.85 -14.47 -13.07
C ARG A 171 10.25 -14.36 -14.47
N SER A 172 8.92 -14.49 -14.59
CA SER A 172 8.22 -14.30 -15.87
C SER A 172 6.88 -13.62 -15.67
N LEU A 173 6.45 -12.81 -16.65
CA LEU A 173 5.13 -12.16 -16.62
C LEU A 173 3.99 -13.18 -16.52
N LYS A 174 4.14 -14.33 -17.19
CA LYS A 174 3.15 -15.41 -17.15
C LYS A 174 3.07 -16.06 -15.76
N GLY A 175 4.21 -16.32 -15.11
CA GLY A 175 4.25 -16.87 -13.75
C GLY A 175 3.65 -15.91 -12.74
N PHE A 176 4.05 -14.64 -12.79
CA PHE A 176 3.52 -13.58 -11.95
C PHE A 176 2.01 -13.41 -12.09
N TYR A 177 1.48 -13.53 -13.32
CA TYR A 177 0.04 -13.53 -13.54
C TYR A 177 -0.56 -14.83 -12.93
N ARG A 178 -0.05 -16.01 -13.28
CA ARG A 178 -0.72 -17.29 -12.96
C ARG A 178 -0.74 -17.64 -11.46
N ASN A 179 0.25 -17.19 -10.68
CA ASN A 179 0.34 -17.47 -9.26
C ASN A 179 -0.83 -16.80 -8.48
N PRO A 180 -1.62 -17.56 -7.68
CA PRO A 180 -2.77 -17.04 -6.95
C PRO A 180 -2.45 -15.94 -5.93
N PHE A 181 -1.28 -15.99 -5.30
CA PHE A 181 -0.87 -15.00 -4.30
C PHE A 181 -0.52 -13.66 -4.98
N THR A 182 0.35 -13.68 -5.99
CA THR A 182 0.71 -12.47 -6.75
C THR A 182 -0.49 -11.89 -7.49
N ARG A 183 -1.42 -12.75 -7.92
CA ARG A 183 -2.68 -12.33 -8.52
C ARG A 183 -3.50 -11.41 -7.61
N VAL A 184 -3.63 -11.76 -6.33
CA VAL A 184 -4.36 -10.94 -5.35
C VAL A 184 -3.71 -9.55 -5.25
N LEU A 185 -2.38 -9.50 -5.20
CA LEU A 185 -1.63 -8.25 -5.14
C LEU A 185 -1.83 -7.41 -6.41
N LEU A 186 -1.76 -8.03 -7.59
CA LEU A 186 -1.99 -7.37 -8.87
C LEU A 186 -3.41 -6.76 -8.92
N VAL A 187 -4.41 -7.52 -8.47
CA VAL A 187 -5.80 -7.07 -8.39
C VAL A 187 -5.95 -5.89 -7.42
N ALA A 188 -5.33 -5.94 -6.25
CA ALA A 188 -5.35 -4.85 -5.27
C ALA A 188 -4.72 -3.56 -5.82
N VAL A 189 -3.56 -3.68 -6.49
CA VAL A 189 -2.87 -2.55 -7.12
C VAL A 189 -3.73 -1.96 -8.25
N ALA A 190 -4.26 -2.81 -9.13
CA ALA A 190 -5.10 -2.38 -10.24
C ALA A 190 -6.38 -1.67 -9.78
N ALA A 191 -7.04 -2.18 -8.73
CA ALA A 191 -8.19 -1.52 -8.12
C ALA A 191 -7.84 -0.13 -7.57
N THR A 192 -6.67 0.01 -6.93
CA THR A 192 -6.18 1.29 -6.39
C THR A 192 -5.88 2.28 -7.50
N LEU A 193 -5.20 1.85 -8.57
CA LEU A 193 -4.92 2.70 -9.73
C LEU A 193 -6.20 3.14 -10.42
N GLY A 194 -7.17 2.23 -10.57
CA GLY A 194 -8.45 2.52 -11.21
C GLY A 194 -9.29 3.50 -10.40
N SER A 195 -9.30 3.33 -9.08
CA SER A 195 -9.91 4.27 -8.12
C SER A 195 -9.24 5.65 -8.17
N ALA A 196 -7.91 5.71 -8.18
CA ALA A 196 -7.18 6.98 -8.28
C ALA A 196 -7.47 7.73 -9.59
N LEU A 197 -7.45 7.03 -10.73
CA LEU A 197 -7.82 7.61 -12.02
C LEU A 197 -9.27 8.11 -12.03
N GLY A 198 -10.19 7.30 -11.51
CA GLY A 198 -11.59 7.67 -11.37
C GLY A 198 -11.80 8.89 -10.48
N ALA A 199 -11.07 9.00 -9.37
CA ALA A 199 -11.13 10.16 -8.49
C ALA A 199 -10.70 11.45 -9.21
N TRP A 200 -9.59 11.43 -9.95
CA TRP A 200 -9.13 12.60 -10.71
C TRP A 200 -10.12 13.00 -11.81
N LEU A 201 -10.64 12.02 -12.56
CA LEU A 201 -11.66 12.27 -13.58
C LEU A 201 -12.95 12.82 -12.97
N GLY A 202 -13.37 12.30 -11.81
CA GLY A 202 -14.56 12.79 -11.11
C GLY A 202 -14.39 14.22 -10.61
N VAL A 203 -13.24 14.56 -10.02
CA VAL A 203 -12.92 15.95 -9.64
C VAL A 203 -12.95 16.87 -10.85
N ALA A 204 -12.32 16.48 -11.95
CA ALA A 204 -12.30 17.28 -13.18
C ALA A 204 -13.70 17.48 -13.77
N TRP A 205 -14.53 16.43 -13.76
CA TRP A 205 -15.90 16.49 -14.27
C TRP A 205 -16.78 17.38 -13.39
N ILE A 206 -16.71 17.27 -12.06
CA ILE A 206 -17.43 18.17 -11.15
C ILE A 206 -16.98 19.61 -11.37
N ALA A 207 -15.66 19.87 -11.46
CA ALA A 207 -15.14 21.20 -11.72
C ALA A 207 -15.66 21.77 -13.05
N TRP A 208 -15.76 20.94 -14.10
CA TRP A 208 -16.35 21.32 -15.36
C TRP A 208 -17.83 21.69 -15.22
N ILE A 209 -18.63 20.91 -14.51
CA ILE A 209 -20.03 21.24 -14.20
C ILE A 209 -20.10 22.60 -13.49
N VAL A 210 -19.32 22.80 -12.42
CA VAL A 210 -19.28 24.05 -11.65
C VAL A 210 -18.83 25.27 -12.46
N SER A 211 -18.02 25.07 -13.50
CA SER A 211 -17.60 26.14 -14.41
C SER A 211 -18.68 26.60 -15.39
N LYS A 212 -19.71 25.76 -15.63
CA LYS A 212 -20.85 26.06 -16.50
C LYS A 212 -22.02 26.71 -15.77
N LEU A 213 -21.87 26.91 -14.46
CA LEU A 213 -22.86 27.50 -13.53
C LEU A 213 -22.45 28.92 -13.13
#